data_AF-A0A358PCM1-F1
#
_entry.id   AF-A0A358PCM1-F1
#
_cell.length_a   1.000
_cell.length_b   1.000
_cell.length_c   1.000
_cell.angle_alpha   90.00
_cell.angle_beta   90.00
_cell.angle_gamma   90.00
#
_symmetry.space_group_name_H-M   'P 1'
#
loop_
_entity.id
_entity.type
_entity.pdbx_description
1 polymer ?
#
loop_
_entity_poly.entity_id
_entity_poly.type
_entity_poly.pdbx_seq_one_letter_code
_entity_poly.pdbx_strand_id
1 'polypeptide(L)'
;MIKYQLICDLTHEFEGWFQTGAAFDAQNETGLVTCPVCDSAKVRRALMTPNLASPKRRRDDVNRLPASETANQAGNQVGNQAGIITPTITPSAQAASAQVASAQVA
;
A
#
# COMPACT_ATOMS: atom_id res chain seq x y z
N MET A 1 -13.94 -5.51 33.06
CA MET A 1 -13.85 -6.15 31.73
C MET A 1 -13.54 -5.08 30.68
N ILE A 2 -12.62 -5.38 29.77
CA ILE A 2 -12.12 -4.53 28.70
C ILE A 2 -12.51 -5.17 27.37
N LYS A 3 -13.03 -4.35 26.45
CA LYS A 3 -13.38 -4.75 25.09
C LYS A 3 -12.17 -4.54 24.18
N TYR A 4 -11.76 -5.59 23.46
CA TYR A 4 -10.74 -5.49 22.41
C TYR A 4 -11.33 -5.82 21.05
N GLN A 5 -10.92 -5.04 20.04
CA GLN A 5 -11.02 -5.48 18.66
C GLN A 5 -9.84 -6.40 18.36
N LEU A 6 -10.15 -7.58 17.86
CA LEU A 6 -9.21 -8.64 17.54
C LEU A 6 -9.26 -8.92 16.04
N ILE A 7 -8.14 -9.38 15.51
CA ILE A 7 -8.01 -9.79 14.12
C ILE A 7 -7.14 -11.05 14.04
N CYS A 8 -7.57 -12.05 13.29
CA CYS A 8 -6.76 -13.24 13.05
C CYS A 8 -5.79 -13.05 11.87
N ASP A 9 -4.96 -14.06 11.61
CA ASP A 9 -4.04 -14.11 10.46
C ASP A 9 -4.76 -14.12 9.09
N LEU A 10 -6.00 -14.59 9.05
CA LEU A 10 -6.86 -14.52 7.85
C LEU A 10 -7.64 -13.20 7.74
N THR A 11 -7.32 -12.19 8.56
CA THR A 11 -7.93 -10.84 8.49
C THR A 11 -9.42 -10.82 8.89
N HIS A 12 -9.93 -11.84 9.58
CA HIS A 12 -11.27 -11.77 10.17
C HIS A 12 -11.23 -10.90 11.43
N GLU A 13 -12.07 -9.87 11.47
CA GLU A 13 -12.23 -8.99 12.62
C GLU A 13 -13.34 -9.52 13.53
N PHE A 14 -13.08 -9.51 14.83
CA PHE A 14 -14.07 -9.90 15.84
C PHE A 14 -13.79 -9.19 17.16
N GLU A 15 -14.72 -9.32 18.10
CA GLU A 15 -14.65 -8.67 19.40
C GLU A 15 -14.44 -9.70 20.51
N GLY A 16 -13.62 -9.36 21.50
CA GLY A 16 -13.38 -10.18 22.69
C GLY A 16 -13.40 -9.35 23.98
N TRP A 17 -13.96 -9.93 25.03
CA TRP A 17 -14.10 -9.31 26.36
C TRP A 17 -13.20 -10.01 27.36
N PHE A 18 -12.23 -9.28 27.91
CA PHE A 18 -11.23 -9.82 28.82
C PHE A 18 -11.23 -9.05 30.14
N GLN A 19 -10.77 -9.67 31.23
CA GLN A 19 -10.74 -8.97 32.52
C GLN A 19 -9.68 -7.85 32.55
N THR A 20 -8.51 -8.13 31.98
CA THR A 20 -7.38 -7.22 31.86
C THR A 20 -6.65 -7.46 30.53
N GLY A 21 -5.76 -6.55 30.12
CA GLY A 21 -4.90 -6.77 28.96
C GLY A 21 -3.98 -7.99 29.13
N ALA A 22 -3.39 -8.16 30.32
CA ALA A 22 -2.54 -9.31 30.62
C ALA A 22 -3.29 -10.66 30.55
N ALA A 23 -4.59 -10.67 30.89
CA ALA A 23 -5.41 -11.88 30.74
C ALA A 23 -5.61 -12.27 29.26
N PHE A 24 -5.76 -11.29 28.37
CA PHE A 24 -5.77 -11.54 26.92
C PHE A 24 -4.42 -12.11 26.46
N ASP A 25 -3.31 -11.47 26.82
CA ASP A 25 -1.98 -11.90 26.37
C ASP A 25 -1.68 -13.35 26.82
N ALA A 26 -2.01 -13.72 28.07
CA ALA A 26 -1.86 -15.08 28.59
C ALA A 26 -2.75 -16.12 27.88
N GLN A 27 -4.01 -15.78 27.59
CA GLN A 27 -4.93 -16.67 26.85
C GLN A 27 -4.51 -16.82 25.38
N ASN A 28 -3.95 -15.76 24.78
CA ASN A 28 -3.48 -15.79 23.41
C ASN A 28 -2.22 -16.65 23.26
N GLU A 29 -1.28 -16.54 24.21
CA GLU A 29 -0.05 -17.37 24.23
C GLU A 29 -0.36 -18.86 24.42
N THR A 30 -1.40 -19.17 25.18
CA THR A 30 -1.89 -20.55 25.39
C THR A 30 -2.81 -21.05 24.29
N GLY A 31 -3.11 -20.24 23.26
CA GLY A 31 -3.97 -20.61 22.13
C GLY A 31 -5.45 -20.76 22.49
N LEU A 32 -5.89 -20.22 23.64
CA LEU A 32 -7.29 -20.26 24.08
C LEU A 32 -8.17 -19.21 23.39
N VAL A 33 -7.55 -18.23 22.71
CA VAL A 33 -8.25 -17.24 21.90
C VAL A 33 -8.22 -17.69 20.44
N THR A 34 -9.35 -18.14 19.92
CA THR A 34 -9.49 -18.57 18.52
C THR A 34 -10.43 -17.65 17.75
N CYS A 35 -10.22 -17.58 16.44
CA CYS A 35 -11.11 -16.88 15.54
C CYS A 35 -12.44 -17.63 15.40
N PRO A 36 -13.60 -17.01 15.63
CA PRO A 36 -14.90 -17.68 15.51
C PRO A 36 -15.29 -18.00 14.05
N VAL A 37 -14.56 -17.47 13.06
CA VAL A 37 -14.84 -17.66 11.63
C VAL A 37 -14.03 -18.81 11.04
N CYS A 38 -12.77 -18.96 11.45
CA CYS A 38 -11.83 -19.90 10.84
C CYS A 38 -11.08 -20.80 11.83
N ASP A 39 -11.37 -20.68 13.12
CA ASP A 39 -10.74 -21.44 14.21
C ASP A 39 -9.21 -21.21 14.37
N SER A 40 -8.65 -20.22 13.68
CA SER A 40 -7.22 -19.90 13.83
C SER A 40 -6.93 -19.35 15.23
N ALA A 41 -5.96 -19.96 15.92
CA ALA A 41 -5.41 -19.48 17.19
C ALA A 41 -4.42 -18.30 17.02
N LYS A 42 -4.11 -17.89 15.78
CA LYS A 42 -3.23 -16.75 15.51
C LYS A 42 -4.03 -15.45 15.55
N VAL A 43 -4.31 -14.98 16.75
CA VAL A 43 -5.08 -13.77 17.00
C VAL A 43 -4.18 -12.66 17.51
N ARG A 44 -4.44 -11.42 17.06
CA ARG A 44 -3.77 -10.22 17.54
C ARG A 44 -4.78 -9.11 17.79
N ARG A 45 -4.43 -8.15 18.64
CA ARG A 45 -5.23 -6.93 18.82
C ARG A 45 -5.19 -6.11 17.52
N ALA A 46 -6.34 -5.65 17.06
CA ALA A 46 -6.40 -4.66 16.00
C ALA A 46 -5.73 -3.38 16.51
N LEU A 47 -4.71 -2.90 15.81
CA LEU A 47 -4.09 -1.62 16.14
C LEU A 47 -5.15 -0.53 15.96
N MET A 48 -5.56 0.06 17.08
CA MET A 48 -6.41 1.25 17.08
C MET A 48 -5.55 2.40 16.56
N THR A 49 -5.53 2.58 15.25
CA THR A 49 -4.76 3.65 14.62
C THR A 49 -5.59 4.93 14.76
N PRO A 50 -5.21 5.91 15.61
CA PRO A 50 -5.72 7.26 15.41
C PRO A 50 -5.28 7.67 14.01
N ASN A 51 -6.23 8.06 13.17
CA ASN A 51 -5.98 8.44 11.78
C ASN A 51 -5.02 9.64 11.73
N LEU A 52 -3.70 9.40 11.74
CA LEU A 52 -2.71 10.42 11.44
C LEU A 52 -2.67 10.55 9.91
N ALA A 53 -3.34 11.58 9.40
CA ALA A 53 -3.11 12.04 8.04
C ALA A 53 -1.61 12.24 7.83
N SER A 54 -1.01 11.51 6.90
CA SER A 54 0.42 11.65 6.57
C SER A 54 0.68 13.07 6.02
N PRO A 55 1.58 13.88 6.61
CA PRO A 55 2.02 15.10 5.95
C PRO A 55 2.77 14.73 4.68
N LYS A 56 2.26 15.25 3.56
CA LYS A 56 2.84 15.15 2.23
C LYS A 56 4.32 15.51 2.26
N ARG A 57 5.15 14.62 1.70
CA ARG A 57 6.59 14.79 1.50
C ARG A 57 6.90 16.17 0.91
N ARG A 58 7.75 16.97 1.58
CA ARG A 58 8.63 17.93 0.91
C ARG A 58 9.99 17.27 0.78
N ARG A 59 10.28 16.71 -0.40
CA ARG A 59 11.68 16.60 -0.84
C ARG A 59 12.09 18.02 -1.21
N ASP A 60 12.74 18.71 -0.28
CA ASP A 60 13.65 19.81 -0.60
C ASP A 60 15.05 19.29 -0.24
N ASP A 61 15.52 18.33 -1.03
CA ASP A 61 16.95 18.04 -1.14
C ASP A 61 17.46 18.88 -2.32
N VAL A 62 17.79 20.13 -2.02
CA VAL A 62 18.70 20.93 -2.84
C VAL A 62 19.90 21.28 -1.97
N ASN A 63 20.77 20.29 -1.88
CA ASN A 63 22.22 20.40 -1.79
C ASN A 63 22.74 21.86 -1.88
N ARG A 64 23.15 22.42 -0.74
CA ARG A 64 23.95 23.64 -0.71
C ARG A 64 25.17 23.46 0.19
N LEU A 65 26.26 23.02 -0.43
CA LEU A 65 27.62 23.37 -0.02
C LEU A 65 28.24 24.21 -1.14
N PRO A 66 28.81 25.40 -0.85
CA PRO A 66 29.45 26.22 -1.87
C PRO A 66 30.86 25.71 -2.15
N ALA A 67 31.07 25.16 -3.35
CA ALA A 67 32.40 25.03 -3.93
C ALA A 67 32.74 26.35 -4.64
N SER A 68 33.67 27.12 -4.07
CA SER A 68 34.34 28.20 -4.77
C SER A 68 35.33 27.60 -5.76
N GLU A 69 35.06 27.70 -7.06
CA GLU A 69 36.10 27.52 -8.07
C GLU A 69 35.90 28.46 -9.27
N THR A 70 36.77 29.47 -9.27
CA THR A 70 37.43 30.16 -10.37
C THR A 70 36.80 30.13 -11.77
N ALA A 71 36.38 31.34 -12.15
CA ALA A 71 36.34 31.97 -13.47
C ALA A 71 36.93 31.27 -14.71
N ASN A 72 36.20 31.54 -15.80
CA ASN A 72 36.67 31.88 -17.16
C ASN A 72 36.78 30.75 -18.18
N GLN A 73 35.78 30.65 -19.07
CA GLN A 73 36.08 30.74 -20.51
C GLN A 73 34.83 30.99 -21.36
N ALA A 74 34.93 32.06 -22.14
CA ALA A 74 34.03 32.48 -23.20
C ALA A 74 34.24 31.63 -24.47
N GLY A 75 33.17 31.39 -25.23
CA GLY A 75 33.28 30.73 -26.54
C GLY A 75 31.94 30.37 -27.18
N ASN A 76 31.24 31.37 -27.69
CA ASN A 76 30.06 31.28 -28.54
C ASN A 76 30.40 30.66 -29.93
N GLN A 77 29.60 29.70 -30.41
CA GLN A 77 29.06 29.60 -31.80
C GLN A 77 28.44 28.19 -32.05
N VAL A 78 27.12 28.04 -32.21
CA VAL A 78 26.24 28.21 -33.40
C VAL A 78 26.28 27.03 -34.39
N GLY A 79 25.10 26.41 -34.58
CA GLY A 79 24.76 25.44 -35.63
C GLY A 79 23.92 24.31 -35.02
N ASN A 80 22.79 23.87 -35.55
CA ASN A 80 22.07 24.14 -36.78
C ASN A 80 20.72 23.39 -36.69
N GLN A 81 19.76 23.89 -37.46
CA GLN A 81 18.37 23.43 -37.51
C GLN A 81 18.20 22.04 -38.11
N ALA A 82 17.00 21.50 -37.86
CA ALA A 82 16.10 20.83 -38.82
C ALA A 82 15.74 19.39 -38.43
N GLY A 83 14.44 19.12 -38.29
CA GLY A 83 13.94 17.77 -38.05
C GLY A 83 12.47 17.71 -37.65
N ILE A 84 11.61 18.24 -38.50
CA ILE A 84 10.15 18.13 -38.45
C ILE A 84 9.75 16.66 -38.56
N ILE A 85 8.88 16.14 -37.68
CA ILE A 85 7.73 15.26 -38.03
C ILE A 85 6.86 14.96 -36.80
N THR A 86 5.76 15.70 -36.65
CA THR A 86 4.45 15.13 -36.26
C THR A 86 3.93 14.29 -37.44
N PRO A 87 3.12 13.22 -37.26
CA PRO A 87 1.80 13.33 -36.64
C PRO A 87 1.26 12.13 -35.82
N THR A 88 0.32 12.48 -34.94
CA THR A 88 -0.90 11.77 -34.54
C THR A 88 -1.20 10.41 -35.17
N ILE A 89 -1.35 9.36 -34.35
CA ILE A 89 -2.33 8.28 -34.59
C ILE A 89 -2.98 7.86 -33.26
N THR A 90 -4.30 7.88 -33.26
CA THR A 90 -5.30 7.44 -32.26
C THR A 90 -6.24 6.49 -33.03
N PRO A 91 -7.17 5.71 -32.42
CA PRO A 91 -7.15 4.76 -31.30
C PRO A 91 -7.48 3.31 -31.78
N SER A 92 -7.86 2.43 -30.86
CA SER A 92 -8.80 1.28 -31.02
C SER A 92 -8.19 -0.12 -31.04
N ALA A 93 -8.60 -0.97 -30.08
CA ALA A 93 -9.33 -2.21 -30.38
C ALA A 93 -9.64 -3.00 -29.10
N GLN A 94 -10.92 -3.26 -28.91
CA GLN A 94 -11.51 -4.25 -28.00
C GLN A 94 -11.15 -5.67 -28.45
N ALA A 95 -11.06 -6.61 -27.51
CA ALA A 95 -11.37 -8.02 -27.78
C ALA A 95 -11.91 -8.68 -26.51
N ALA A 96 -13.22 -8.97 -26.56
CA ALA A 96 -13.93 -9.84 -25.66
C ALA A 96 -13.72 -11.30 -26.07
N SER A 97 -13.55 -12.19 -25.08
CA SER A 97 -13.60 -13.65 -25.20
C SER A 97 -14.01 -14.19 -23.83
N ALA A 98 -14.89 -15.17 -23.63
CA ALA A 98 -15.88 -15.86 -24.43
C ALA A 98 -16.74 -16.63 -23.41
N GLN A 99 -18.05 -16.69 -23.64
CA GLN A 99 -18.95 -17.59 -22.92
C GLN A 99 -18.78 -19.00 -23.49
N VAL A 100 -18.82 -20.02 -22.63
CA VAL A 100 -19.33 -21.35 -23.02
C VAL A 100 -20.32 -21.83 -21.97
N ALA A 101 -21.52 -22.10 -22.48
CA ALA A 101 -22.66 -22.63 -21.78
C ALA A 101 -22.67 -24.17 -21.80
N SER A 102 -23.60 -24.71 -21.01
CA SER A 102 -24.27 -26.00 -21.19
C SER A 102 -23.60 -27.24 -20.58
N ALA A 103 -24.23 -27.79 -19.55
CA ALA A 103 -24.99 -29.04 -19.67
C ALA A 103 -25.66 -29.41 -18.33
N GLN A 104 -26.97 -29.23 -18.27
CA GLN A 104 -27.86 -29.94 -17.36
C GLN A 104 -28.22 -31.30 -17.98
N VAL A 105 -28.13 -32.35 -17.17
CA VAL A 105 -28.74 -33.67 -17.35
C VAL A 105 -29.48 -33.90 -16.03
N ALA A 106 -30.80 -33.67 -16.02
CA ALA A 106 -31.87 -34.66 -16.18
C ALA A 106 -32.05 -35.52 -14.93
#